data_AF-A0A220S8E0-F1
#
_entry.id   AF-A0A220S8E0-F1
#
_cell.length_a   1.000
_cell.length_b   1.000
_cell.length_c   1.000
_cell.angle_alpha   90.00
_cell.angle_beta   90.00
_cell.angle_gamma   90.00
#
_symmetry.space_group_name_H-M   'P 1'
#
loop_
_entity.id
_entity.type
_entity.pdbx_description
1 polymer ?
#
loop_
_entity_poly.entity_id
_entity_poly.type
_entity_poly.pdbx_seq_one_letter_code
_entity_poly.pdbx_strand_id
1 'polypeptide(L)'
;MIKPEELRIGNYVCINNGYSTVGDLLELTQKNFEILIVNNSYDRIYPIELTEEWLLKLGFNKDYKTGYIGIDVSNNDFVLTFPSILGKFQKSFAYEFKSGGWAKFKELEDVHSLQNLFFALTGSELTIKEGK
;
A
#
# COMPACT_ATOMS: atom_id res chain seq x y z
N MET A 1 12.86 -7.15 2.35
CA MET A 1 13.29 -6.20 1.31
C MET A 1 12.29 -6.28 0.18
N ILE A 2 11.98 -5.17 -0.47
CA ILE A 2 11.07 -5.13 -1.61
C ILE A 2 11.80 -5.67 -2.84
N LYS A 3 11.11 -6.44 -3.70
CA LYS A 3 11.70 -6.84 -4.97
C LYS A 3 11.75 -5.64 -5.92
N PRO A 4 12.86 -5.38 -6.62
CA PRO A 4 12.95 -4.20 -7.48
C PRO A 4 11.82 -4.08 -8.53
N GLU A 5 11.34 -5.21 -9.05
CA GLU A 5 10.23 -5.27 -10.01
C GLU A 5 8.85 -4.89 -9.43
N GLU A 6 8.72 -4.84 -8.10
CA GLU A 6 7.50 -4.40 -7.40
C GLU A 6 7.54 -2.89 -7.11
N LEU A 7 8.65 -2.20 -7.35
CA LEU A 7 8.75 -0.76 -7.12
C LEU A 7 8.24 0.04 -8.33
N ARG A 8 7.52 1.11 -8.03
CA ARG A 8 6.98 2.04 -9.02
C ARG A 8 7.08 3.49 -8.53
N ILE A 9 7.15 4.42 -9.48
CA ILE A 9 6.98 5.84 -9.17
C ILE A 9 5.64 6.04 -8.44
N GLY A 10 5.65 6.84 -7.37
CA GLY A 10 4.52 7.06 -6.48
C GLY A 10 4.48 6.13 -5.26
N ASN A 11 5.29 5.06 -5.21
CA ASN A 11 5.33 4.20 -4.02
C ASN A 11 5.96 4.93 -2.82
N TYR A 12 5.36 4.76 -1.65
CA TYR A 12 5.94 5.14 -0.36
C TYR A 12 6.75 3.96 0.20
N VAL A 13 8.00 4.22 0.54
CA VAL A 13 8.95 3.23 1.04
C VAL A 13 9.73 3.79 2.23
N CYS A 14 10.32 2.90 3.00
CA CYS A 14 11.23 3.26 4.08
C CYS A 14 12.67 3.09 3.58
N ILE A 15 13.54 4.09 3.77
CA ILE A 15 14.95 4.01 3.40
C ILE A 15 15.82 3.97 4.65
N ASN A 16 16.63 2.93 4.77
CA ASN A 16 17.67 2.90 5.79
C ASN A 16 18.93 3.63 5.30
N ASN A 17 19.24 4.77 5.91
CA ASN A 17 20.43 5.56 5.59
C ASN A 17 21.71 5.05 6.26
N GLY A 18 21.66 3.94 7.01
CA GLY A 18 22.82 3.31 7.66
C GLY A 18 23.23 3.94 9.01
N TYR A 19 22.59 5.06 9.40
CA TYR A 19 22.88 5.80 10.63
C TYR A 19 21.77 5.71 11.69
N SER A 20 20.59 5.19 11.33
CA SER A 20 19.41 5.14 12.19
C SER A 20 18.75 3.75 12.13
N THR A 21 18.17 3.31 13.24
CA THR A 21 17.36 2.09 13.32
C THR A 21 15.95 2.28 12.74
N VAL A 22 15.53 3.53 12.57
CA VAL A 22 14.29 3.93 11.92
C VAL A 22 14.67 4.52 10.56
N GLY A 23 14.18 3.92 9.49
CA GLY A 23 14.41 4.47 8.14
C GLY A 23 13.49 5.67 7.86
N ASP A 24 13.93 6.51 6.93
CA ASP A 24 13.20 7.70 6.53
C ASP A 24 12.09 7.34 5.53
N LEU A 25 10.92 7.96 5.68
CA LEU A 25 9.84 7.85 4.70
C LEU A 25 10.25 8.55 3.40
N LEU A 26 10.18 7.83 2.28
CA LEU A 26 10.42 8.37 0.96
C LEU A 26 9.26 8.03 0.01
N GLU A 27 8.79 9.03 -0.73
CA GLU A 27 8.05 8.80 -1.97
C GLU A 27 9.01 8.61 -3.15
N LEU A 28 8.83 7.52 -3.90
CA LEU A 28 9.60 7.26 -5.11
C LEU A 28 9.13 8.20 -6.24
N THR A 29 9.80 9.33 -6.36
CA THR A 29 9.71 10.19 -7.54
C THR A 29 10.74 9.77 -8.59
N GLN A 30 10.57 10.19 -9.84
CA GLN A 30 11.58 9.95 -10.90
C GLN A 30 12.99 10.34 -10.44
N LYS A 31 13.14 11.54 -9.86
CA LYS A 31 14.41 12.07 -9.39
C LYS A 31 15.07 11.16 -8.34
N ASN A 32 14.32 10.73 -7.33
CA ASN A 32 14.90 9.91 -6.26
C ASN A 32 15.13 8.47 -6.72
N PHE A 33 14.30 7.96 -7.64
CA PHE A 33 14.50 6.65 -8.24
C PHE A 33 15.79 6.58 -9.06
N GLU A 34 16.08 7.61 -9.86
CA GLU A 34 17.35 7.74 -10.60
C GLU A 34 18.55 7.73 -9.64
N ILE A 35 18.47 8.46 -8.52
CA ILE A 35 19.52 8.49 -7.50
C ILE A 35 19.74 7.10 -6.87
N LEU A 36 18.67 6.35 -6.60
CA LEU A 36 18.75 5.01 -6.03
C LEU A 36 19.44 4.02 -6.99
N ILE A 37 19.16 4.12 -8.29
CA ILE A 37 19.79 3.32 -9.33
C ILE A 37 21.29 3.65 -9.42
N VAL A 38 21.64 4.92 -9.54
CA VAL A 38 23.04 5.37 -9.70
C VAL A 38 23.90 4.92 -8.52
N ASN A 39 23.36 4.96 -7.30
CA ASN A 39 24.08 4.58 -6.09
C ASN A 39 24.01 3.09 -5.77
N ASN A 40 23.31 2.28 -6.56
CA ASN A 40 23.11 0.85 -6.31
C ASN A 40 22.55 0.57 -4.89
N SER A 41 21.66 1.43 -4.41
CA SER A 41 21.18 1.45 -3.01
C SER A 41 19.78 0.84 -2.83
N TYR A 42 19.35 -0.03 -3.75
CA TYR A 42 18.01 -0.66 -3.70
C TYR A 42 17.86 -1.63 -2.52
N ASP A 43 18.96 -2.16 -2.01
CA ASP A 43 19.02 -3.01 -0.81
C ASP A 43 18.65 -2.26 0.47
N ARG A 44 18.64 -0.93 0.43
CA ARG A 44 18.26 -0.06 1.55
C ARG A 44 16.78 0.31 1.58
N ILE A 45 15.99 -0.22 0.64
CA ILE A 45 14.56 0.04 0.51
C ILE A 45 13.77 -1.05 1.23
N TYR A 46 12.98 -0.63 2.19
CA TYR A 46 12.19 -1.50 3.04
C TYR A 46 10.69 -1.22 2.87
N PRO A 47 9.85 -2.28 2.94
CA PRO A 47 8.42 -2.11 2.95
C PRO A 47 7.99 -1.36 4.20
N ILE A 48 6.91 -0.60 4.06
CA ILE A 48 6.20 -0.01 5.18
C ILE A 48 5.02 -0.93 5.49
N GLU A 49 4.93 -1.41 6.72
CA GLU A 49 3.80 -2.24 7.17
C GLU A 49 2.47 -1.49 6.98
N LEU A 50 1.47 -2.19 6.43
CA LEU A 50 0.15 -1.64 6.22
C LEU A 50 -0.65 -1.67 7.52
N THR A 51 -0.82 -0.51 8.13
CA THR A 51 -1.64 -0.32 9.33
C THR A 51 -2.91 0.46 9.00
N GLU A 52 -3.89 0.44 9.91
CA GLU A 52 -5.06 1.30 9.80
C GLU A 52 -4.67 2.78 9.69
N GLU A 53 -3.66 3.23 10.44
CA GLU A 53 -3.15 4.61 10.37
C GLU A 53 -2.66 4.98 8.96
N TRP A 54 -1.98 4.07 8.28
CA TRP A 54 -1.58 4.27 6.89
C TRP A 54 -2.76 4.37 5.93
N LEU A 55 -3.76 3.50 6.09
CA LEU A 55 -4.98 3.58 5.29
C LEU A 55 -5.68 4.94 5.46
N LEU A 56 -5.81 5.42 6.70
CA LEU A 56 -6.39 6.73 6.99
C LEU A 56 -5.57 7.87 6.36
N LYS A 57 -4.23 7.83 6.46
CA LYS A 57 -3.33 8.79 5.81
C LYS A 57 -3.48 8.81 4.29
N LEU A 58 -3.75 7.66 3.67
CA LEU A 58 -3.98 7.52 2.23
C LEU A 58 -5.41 7.89 1.80
N GLY A 59 -6.24 8.35 2.74
CA GLY A 59 -7.60 8.84 2.47
C GLY A 59 -8.69 7.78 2.52
N PHE A 60 -8.39 6.58 3.05
CA PHE A 60 -9.44 5.61 3.32
C PHE A 60 -10.29 6.04 4.51
N ASN A 61 -11.56 5.68 4.46
CA ASN A 61 -12.52 5.84 5.54
C ASN A 61 -12.74 4.49 6.22
N LYS A 62 -12.46 4.41 7.53
CA LYS A 62 -12.69 3.20 8.34
C LYS A 62 -14.17 2.87 8.55
N ASP A 63 -15.03 3.88 8.47
CA ASP A 63 -16.48 3.78 8.65
C ASP A 63 -17.21 3.67 7.29
N TYR A 64 -16.48 3.26 6.24
CA TYR A 64 -17.02 3.20 4.87
C TYR A 64 -18.16 2.19 4.75
N LYS A 65 -17.96 0.96 5.24
CA LYS A 65 -18.99 -0.10 5.34
C LYS A 65 -18.68 -1.02 6.51
N THR A 66 -19.69 -1.66 7.09
CA THR A 66 -19.49 -2.60 8.21
C THR A 66 -18.52 -3.72 7.83
N GLY A 67 -17.37 -3.77 8.52
CA GLY A 67 -16.33 -4.75 8.27
C GLY A 67 -15.35 -4.40 7.13
N TYR A 68 -15.44 -3.21 6.57
CA TYR A 68 -14.57 -2.76 5.50
C TYR A 68 -14.06 -1.33 5.75
N ILE A 69 -12.82 -1.10 5.33
CA ILE A 69 -12.22 0.22 5.20
C ILE A 69 -12.10 0.52 3.70
N GLY A 70 -12.50 1.72 3.26
CA GLY A 70 -12.64 1.98 1.83
C GLY A 70 -12.51 3.44 1.42
N ILE A 71 -12.37 3.64 0.11
CA ILE A 71 -12.26 4.95 -0.53
C ILE A 71 -13.10 4.96 -1.82
N ASP A 72 -13.74 6.09 -2.11
CA ASP A 72 -14.42 6.31 -3.39
C ASP A 72 -13.40 6.67 -4.47
N VAL A 73 -13.47 5.97 -5.59
CA VAL A 73 -12.65 6.22 -6.77
C VAL A 73 -13.55 6.36 -7.99
N SER A 74 -13.87 7.61 -8.34
CA SER A 74 -14.67 7.95 -9.52
C SER A 74 -16.03 7.23 -9.56
N ASN A 75 -16.75 7.23 -8.44
CA ASN A 75 -18.04 6.53 -8.24
C ASN A 75 -17.92 4.99 -8.22
N ASN A 76 -16.72 4.45 -7.99
CA ASN A 76 -16.53 3.04 -7.68
C ASN A 76 -15.93 2.89 -6.29
N ASP A 77 -16.33 1.83 -5.60
CA ASP A 77 -15.85 1.54 -4.25
C ASP A 77 -14.56 0.72 -4.31
N PHE A 78 -13.49 1.23 -3.71
CA PHE A 78 -12.30 0.43 -3.40
C PHE A 78 -12.30 0.11 -1.91
N VAL A 79 -12.47 -1.16 -1.55
CA VAL A 79 -12.60 -1.61 -0.16
C VAL A 79 -11.61 -2.70 0.20
N LEU A 80 -11.19 -2.72 1.46
CA LEU A 80 -10.41 -3.78 2.08
C LEU A 80 -11.16 -4.31 3.30
N THR A 81 -11.13 -5.62 3.52
CA THR A 81 -11.62 -6.23 4.76
C THR A 81 -10.62 -6.00 5.88
N PHE A 82 -11.10 -5.74 7.10
CA PHE A 82 -10.23 -5.74 8.28
C PHE A 82 -9.68 -7.15 8.55
N PRO A 83 -8.52 -7.27 9.21
CA PRO A 83 -7.98 -8.55 9.66
C PRO A 83 -9.01 -9.42 10.40
N SER A 84 -8.93 -10.74 10.23
CA SER A 84 -9.80 -11.74 10.86
C SER A 84 -11.30 -11.72 10.50
N ILE A 85 -11.79 -10.77 9.69
CA ILE A 85 -13.21 -10.73 9.28
C ILE A 85 -13.60 -11.93 8.42
N LEU A 86 -12.72 -12.37 7.53
CA LEU A 86 -12.94 -13.54 6.70
C LEU A 86 -12.60 -14.85 7.42
N GLY A 87 -12.22 -14.78 8.70
CA GLY A 87 -11.82 -15.90 9.54
C GLY A 87 -10.36 -15.83 9.98
N LYS A 88 -9.95 -16.77 10.84
CA LYS A 88 -8.63 -16.79 11.50
C LYS A 88 -7.42 -16.90 10.56
N PHE A 89 -7.64 -17.28 9.30
CA PHE A 89 -6.57 -17.40 8.32
C PHE A 89 -6.15 -16.03 7.74
N GLN A 90 -7.03 -15.04 7.76
CA GLN A 90 -6.76 -13.69 7.26
C GLN A 90 -6.06 -12.87 8.35
N LYS A 91 -4.75 -12.70 8.24
CA LYS A 91 -3.94 -12.03 9.26
C LYS A 91 -3.84 -10.52 9.04
N SER A 92 -4.01 -10.08 7.81
CA SER A 92 -3.83 -8.69 7.37
C SER A 92 -5.09 -8.14 6.70
N PHE A 93 -5.02 -6.88 6.24
CA PHE A 93 -6.05 -6.33 5.36
C PHE A 93 -6.12 -7.14 4.06
N ALA A 94 -7.30 -7.33 3.50
CA ALA A 94 -7.42 -8.07 2.25
C ALA A 94 -8.35 -7.40 1.24
N TYR A 95 -7.96 -7.47 -0.03
CA TYR A 95 -8.81 -7.11 -1.15
C TYR A 95 -9.59 -8.33 -1.63
N GLU A 96 -10.91 -8.28 -1.55
CA GLU A 96 -11.80 -9.33 -2.04
C GLU A 96 -12.12 -9.13 -3.52
N PHE A 97 -12.04 -10.20 -4.32
CA PHE A 97 -12.38 -10.18 -5.73
C PHE A 97 -13.07 -11.48 -6.16
N LYS A 98 -13.88 -11.42 -7.23
CA LYS A 98 -14.54 -12.60 -7.79
C LYS A 98 -13.70 -13.21 -8.90
N SER A 99 -13.51 -14.52 -8.87
CA SER A 99 -12.79 -15.28 -9.90
C SER A 99 -13.47 -16.62 -10.11
N GLY A 100 -14.02 -16.83 -11.30
CA GLY A 100 -14.72 -18.07 -11.64
C GLY A 100 -15.96 -18.35 -10.78
N GLY A 101 -16.67 -17.31 -10.34
CA GLY A 101 -17.86 -17.43 -9.48
C GLY A 101 -17.58 -17.53 -7.99
N TRP A 102 -16.31 -17.64 -7.58
CA TRP A 102 -15.90 -17.74 -6.19
C TRP A 102 -15.29 -16.43 -5.69
N ALA A 103 -15.55 -16.10 -4.42
CA ALA A 103 -14.83 -15.05 -3.72
C ALA A 103 -13.39 -15.52 -3.44
N LYS A 104 -12.42 -14.69 -3.82
CA LYS A 104 -11.00 -14.83 -3.49
C LYS A 104 -10.55 -13.57 -2.77
N PHE A 105 -9.49 -13.67 -2.00
CA PHE A 105 -8.93 -12.54 -1.28
C PHE A 105 -7.42 -12.49 -1.50
N LYS A 106 -6.89 -11.26 -1.59
CA LYS A 106 -5.47 -10.98 -1.62
C LYS A 106 -5.11 -10.22 -0.35
N GLU A 107 -4.36 -10.86 0.53
CA GLU A 107 -3.80 -10.23 1.71
C GLU A 107 -2.74 -9.19 1.33
N LEU A 108 -2.76 -8.08 2.06
CA LEU A 108 -1.92 -6.90 1.89
C LEU A 108 -1.25 -6.59 3.23
N GLU A 109 0.06 -6.82 3.29
CA GLU A 109 0.86 -6.63 4.50
C GLU A 109 1.62 -5.30 4.51
N ASP A 110 1.73 -4.64 3.36
CA ASP A 110 2.54 -3.44 3.18
C ASP A 110 1.89 -2.39 2.27
N VAL A 111 2.34 -1.14 2.44
CA VAL A 111 1.82 0.03 1.74
C VAL A 111 2.07 -0.04 0.24
N HIS A 112 3.25 -0.50 -0.20
CA HIS A 112 3.59 -0.54 -1.63
C HIS A 112 2.72 -1.55 -2.40
N SER A 113 2.42 -2.73 -1.82
CA SER A 113 1.50 -3.70 -2.41
C SER A 113 0.10 -3.12 -2.57
N LEU A 114 -0.39 -2.37 -1.57
CA LEU A 114 -1.66 -1.66 -1.68
C LEU A 114 -1.64 -0.61 -2.80
N GLN A 115 -0.58 0.22 -2.86
CA GLN A 115 -0.46 1.26 -3.88
C GLN A 115 -0.41 0.68 -5.30
N ASN A 116 0.31 -0.43 -5.49
CA ASN A 116 0.40 -1.11 -6.78
C ASN A 116 -0.93 -1.74 -7.19
N LEU A 117 -1.62 -2.40 -6.25
CA LEU A 117 -2.96 -2.95 -6.50
C LEU A 117 -3.96 -1.84 -6.85
N PHE A 118 -3.96 -0.76 -6.06
CA PHE A 118 -4.85 0.37 -6.29
C PHE A 118 -4.61 1.00 -7.65
N PHE A 119 -3.35 1.28 -8.02
CA PHE A 119 -3.00 1.81 -9.32
C PHE A 119 -3.40 0.87 -10.46
N ALA A 120 -3.13 -0.44 -10.32
CA ALA A 120 -3.49 -1.42 -11.35
C ALA A 120 -5.01 -1.48 -11.61
N LEU A 121 -5.83 -1.25 -10.58
CA LEU A 121 -7.29 -1.31 -10.67
C LEU A 121 -7.93 0.02 -11.06
N THR A 122 -7.32 1.15 -10.70
CA THR A 122 -7.95 2.48 -10.81
C THR A 122 -7.26 3.42 -11.79
N GLY A 123 -6.00 3.12 -12.18
CA GLY A 123 -5.15 4.01 -12.95
C GLY A 123 -4.71 5.28 -12.20
N SER A 124 -5.02 5.40 -10.90
CA SER A 124 -4.75 6.57 -10.06
C SER A 124 -3.74 6.25 -8.96
N GLU A 125 -2.97 7.24 -8.52
CA GLU A 125 -2.05 7.10 -7.39
C GLU A 125 -2.77 7.28 -6.05
N LEU A 126 -2.42 6.45 -5.07
CA LEU A 126 -2.74 6.73 -3.66
C LEU A 126 -1.72 7.72 -3.12
N THR A 127 -2.19 8.92 -2.81
CA THR A 127 -1.40 9.99 -2.20
C THR A 127 -1.81 10.24 -0.76
N ILE A 128 -0.85 10.61 0.07
CA ILE A 128 -1.12 11.04 1.45
C ILE A 128 -2.03 12.28 1.39
N LYS A 129 -3.12 12.25 2.15
CA LYS A 129 -3.97 13.43 2.36
C LYS A 129 -3.36 14.29 3.45
N GLU A 130 -2.99 15.52 3.10
CA GLU A 130 -2.69 16.53 4.12
C GLU A 130 -3.95 16.70 4.98
N GLY A 131 -3.76 16.69 6.31
CA GLY A 131 -4.85 16.69 7.28
C GLY A 131 -5.87 17.79 6.98
N LYS A 132 -7.14 17.38 6.84
CA LYS A 132 -8.27 18.32 6.94
C LYS A 132 -8.54 18.64 8.41
#